data_AF-A0A0F9VPJ4-F1
#
_entry.id   AF-A0A0F9VPJ4-F1
#
_cell.length_a   1.000
_cell.length_b   1.000
_cell.length_c   1.000
_cell.angle_alpha   90.00
_cell.angle_beta   90.00
_cell.angle_gamma   90.00
#
_symmetry.space_group_name_H-M   'P 1'
#
loop_
_entity.id
_entity.type
_entity.pdbx_description
1 polymer ?
#
loop_
_entity_poly.entity_id
_entity_poly.type
_entity_poly.pdbx_seq_one_letter_code
_entity_poly.pdbx_strand_id
1 'polypeptide(L)'
;MGVFVINTVRKWKVTLNSPSFENSIRKRGISLIEAVLYLVIALSVIVGGIVFFQQAQLSNQITDTARMSTGVSSQVRGLFQNQRDFGTDQLTAAMVKSGAVPSNFVSITPVNPYFTEDEIVLPFGGNVEIFGQESYFVMQFNRLPKAACLRLMSVGIDGSGSVGTGITGLSIRTQDGSFGQAVPISASDLGGACKDRNQVSIQFSRDGGGEYVMLGNIGTQPAS
;
A
#
# COMPACT_ATOMS: atom_id res chain seq x y z
N MET A 1 50.43 -39.46 -1.96
CA MET A 1 51.79 -38.88 -2.00
C MET A 1 51.93 -38.13 -3.31
N GLY A 2 52.12 -36.81 -3.23
CA GLY A 2 52.23 -35.94 -4.40
C GLY A 2 52.49 -34.52 -3.92
N VAL A 3 53.75 -34.24 -3.64
CA VAL A 3 54.26 -32.90 -3.30
C VAL A 3 54.22 -32.05 -4.56
N PHE A 4 53.66 -30.84 -4.46
CA PHE A 4 53.92 -29.78 -5.44
C PHE A 4 54.27 -28.51 -4.68
N VAL A 5 55.56 -28.17 -4.71
CA VAL A 5 56.11 -26.90 -4.23
C VAL A 5 56.42 -26.09 -5.48
N ILE A 6 55.76 -24.94 -5.67
CA ILE A 6 56.28 -23.87 -6.53
C ILE A 6 56.19 -22.52 -5.81
N ASN A 7 57.39 -22.01 -5.63
CA ASN A 7 57.92 -20.75 -5.16
C ASN A 7 57.41 -19.53 -5.98
N THR A 8 57.14 -18.39 -5.32
CA THR A 8 57.66 -17.03 -5.62
C THR A 8 56.71 -15.92 -5.14
N VAL A 9 57.06 -15.25 -4.04
CA VAL A 9 56.42 -14.00 -3.60
C VAL A 9 57.03 -12.83 -4.38
N ARG A 10 56.31 -12.29 -5.38
CA ARG A 10 56.72 -11.05 -6.06
C ARG A 10 56.43 -9.85 -5.17
N LYS A 11 57.49 -9.21 -4.69
CA LYS A 11 57.46 -7.95 -3.93
C LYS A 11 57.20 -6.79 -4.90
N TRP A 12 55.98 -6.26 -4.90
CA TRP A 12 55.65 -5.03 -5.64
C TRP A 12 56.08 -3.81 -4.81
N LYS A 13 57.07 -3.07 -5.31
CA LYS A 13 57.53 -1.81 -4.72
C LYS A 13 56.66 -0.69 -5.30
N VAL A 14 55.68 -0.21 -4.53
CA VAL A 14 54.84 0.93 -4.92
C VAL A 14 55.61 2.21 -4.59
N THR A 15 56.17 2.86 -5.60
CA THR A 15 56.72 4.22 -5.50
C THR A 15 55.55 5.20 -5.57
N LEU A 16 55.19 5.80 -4.44
CA LEU A 16 54.21 6.89 -4.39
C LEU A 16 54.86 8.16 -4.98
N ASN A 17 54.45 8.54 -6.19
CA ASN A 17 54.75 9.85 -6.74
C ASN A 17 53.81 10.86 -6.08
N SER A 18 54.31 11.68 -5.15
CA SER A 18 53.55 12.77 -4.54
C SER A 18 53.44 13.93 -5.52
N PRO A 19 52.25 14.34 -5.99
CA PRO A 19 52.13 15.57 -6.76
C PRO A 19 52.38 16.77 -5.84
N SER A 20 53.43 17.54 -6.15
CA SER A 20 53.68 18.85 -5.58
C SER A 20 52.56 19.81 -6.01
N PHE A 21 51.69 20.18 -5.07
CA PHE A 21 50.72 21.25 -5.29
C PHE A 21 51.44 22.61 -5.24
N GLU A 22 51.83 23.11 -6.41
CA GLU A 22 52.34 24.47 -6.56
C GLU A 22 51.16 25.46 -6.64
N ASN A 23 51.21 26.49 -5.80
CA ASN A 23 50.17 27.50 -5.63
C ASN A 23 50.02 28.40 -6.88
N SER A 24 48.98 28.20 -7.68
CA SER A 24 48.48 29.23 -8.61
C SER A 24 47.31 29.99 -7.98
N ILE A 25 47.66 31.06 -7.26
CA ILE A 25 46.70 32.07 -6.81
C ILE A 25 46.39 32.98 -8.00
N ARG A 26 45.11 32.99 -8.43
CA ARG A 26 44.44 33.85 -9.45
C ARG A 26 43.97 33.16 -10.75
N LYS A 27 43.23 32.05 -10.64
CA LYS A 27 42.14 31.65 -11.58
C LYS A 27 40.97 30.93 -10.86
N ARG A 28 40.69 31.25 -9.58
CA ARG A 28 39.78 30.48 -8.72
C ARG A 28 38.30 30.90 -8.76
N GLY A 29 37.94 31.98 -9.46
CA GLY A 29 36.54 32.47 -9.53
C GLY A 29 35.68 31.76 -10.57
N ILE A 30 36.24 31.39 -11.73
CA ILE A 30 35.50 30.80 -12.85
C ILE A 30 35.31 29.28 -12.70
N SER A 31 36.18 28.59 -11.94
CA SER A 31 36.04 27.15 -11.68
C SER A 31 34.96 26.80 -10.63
N LEU A 32 34.65 27.72 -9.70
CA LEU A 32 33.67 27.43 -8.65
C LEU A 32 32.24 27.37 -9.21
N ILE A 33 31.89 28.25 -10.16
CA ILE A 33 30.56 28.24 -10.79
C ILE A 33 30.36 27.01 -11.70
N GLU A 34 31.41 26.57 -12.39
CA GLU A 34 31.39 25.35 -13.20
C GLU A 34 31.21 24.09 -12.32
N ALA A 35 31.92 24.03 -11.19
CA ALA A 35 31.74 22.96 -10.21
C ALA A 35 30.33 22.96 -9.59
N VAL A 36 29.76 24.13 -9.30
CA VAL A 36 28.39 24.25 -8.78
C VAL A 36 27.37 23.83 -9.83
N LEU A 37 27.57 24.13 -11.12
CA LEU A 37 26.68 23.67 -12.19
C LEU A 37 26.62 22.13 -12.24
N TYR A 38 27.78 21.47 -12.17
CA TYR A 38 27.82 20.00 -12.12
C TYR A 38 27.15 19.44 -10.87
N LEU A 39 27.34 20.09 -9.71
CA LEU A 39 26.67 19.72 -8.47
C LEU A 39 25.14 19.84 -8.61
N VAL A 40 24.64 20.96 -9.16
CA VAL A 40 23.21 21.19 -9.36
C VAL A 40 22.61 20.16 -10.31
N ILE A 41 23.28 19.85 -11.43
CA ILE A 41 22.83 18.81 -12.36
C ILE A 41 22.81 17.44 -11.66
N ALA A 42 23.87 17.10 -10.92
CA ALA A 42 23.94 15.84 -10.18
C ALA A 42 22.81 15.73 -9.14
N LEU A 43 22.55 16.76 -8.34
CA LEU A 43 21.45 16.78 -7.38
C LEU A 43 20.09 16.67 -8.07
N SER A 44 19.90 17.36 -9.19
CA SER A 44 18.64 17.32 -9.94
C SER A 44 18.34 15.91 -10.45
N VAL A 45 19.35 15.20 -10.95
CA VAL A 45 19.22 13.80 -11.39
C VAL A 45 18.94 12.88 -10.22
N ILE A 46 19.64 13.04 -9.09
CA ILE A 46 19.43 12.21 -7.89
C ILE A 46 18.00 12.41 -7.36
N VAL A 47 17.55 13.66 -7.19
CA VAL A 47 16.21 13.98 -6.71
C VAL A 47 15.15 13.47 -7.69
N GLY A 48 15.34 13.70 -9.00
CA GLY A 48 14.43 13.18 -10.03
C GLY A 48 14.34 11.66 -10.00
N GLY A 49 15.46 10.97 -9.85
CA GLY A 49 15.53 9.51 -9.74
C GLY A 49 14.81 8.99 -8.48
N ILE A 50 14.99 9.63 -7.33
CA ILE A 50 14.32 9.25 -6.07
C ILE A 50 12.80 9.43 -6.19
N VAL A 51 12.35 10.58 -6.72
CA VAL A 51 10.91 10.86 -6.90
C VAL A 51 10.28 9.84 -7.86
N PHE A 52 10.94 9.54 -8.98
CA PHE A 52 10.46 8.52 -9.92
C PHE A 52 10.37 7.14 -9.26
N PHE A 53 11.40 6.76 -8.49
CA PHE A 53 11.42 5.49 -7.78
C PHE A 53 10.29 5.39 -6.73
N GLN A 54 10.06 6.44 -5.95
CA GLN A 54 8.97 6.51 -4.98
C GLN A 54 7.59 6.38 -5.65
N GLN A 55 7.39 7.05 -6.79
CA GLN A 55 6.15 6.93 -7.56
C GLN A 55 5.93 5.51 -8.11
N ALA A 56 7.00 4.88 -8.62
CA ALA A 56 6.94 3.50 -9.10
C ALA A 56 6.58 2.52 -7.98
N GLN A 57 7.22 2.67 -6.81
CA GLN A 57 6.91 1.84 -5.64
C GLN A 57 5.45 2.02 -5.21
N LEU A 58 4.97 3.25 -5.06
CA LEU A 58 3.58 3.51 -4.68
C LEU A 58 2.59 2.90 -5.68
N SER A 59 2.86 2.99 -6.98
CA SER A 59 1.99 2.40 -8.00
C SER A 59 1.93 0.87 -7.91
N ASN A 60 3.07 0.22 -7.65
CA ASN A 60 3.12 -1.23 -7.44
C ASN A 60 2.33 -1.62 -6.19
N GLN A 61 2.55 -0.93 -5.08
CA GLN A 61 1.85 -1.16 -3.82
C GLN A 61 0.32 -1.00 -3.94
N ILE A 62 -0.15 0.02 -4.67
CA ILE A 62 -1.58 0.21 -4.97
C ILE A 62 -2.10 -0.97 -5.80
N THR A 63 -1.35 -1.39 -6.81
CA THR A 63 -1.75 -2.50 -7.69
C THR A 63 -1.79 -3.83 -6.93
N ASP A 64 -0.83 -4.08 -6.04
CA ASP A 64 -0.80 -5.28 -5.20
C ASP A 64 -1.97 -5.28 -4.21
N THR A 65 -2.30 -4.12 -3.64
CA THR A 65 -3.48 -3.95 -2.79
C THR A 65 -4.78 -4.19 -3.55
N ALA A 66 -4.90 -3.70 -4.79
CA ALA A 66 -6.04 -3.93 -5.66
C ALA A 66 -6.25 -5.44 -5.94
N ARG A 67 -5.16 -6.15 -6.26
CA ARG A 67 -5.18 -7.61 -6.47
C ARG A 67 -5.55 -8.36 -5.20
N MET A 68 -4.97 -7.97 -4.06
CA MET A 68 -5.31 -8.55 -2.75
C MET A 68 -6.79 -8.37 -2.46
N SER A 69 -7.33 -7.15 -2.58
CA SER A 69 -8.75 -6.86 -2.33
C SER A 69 -9.68 -7.67 -3.24
N THR A 70 -9.34 -7.77 -4.53
CA THR A 70 -10.12 -8.54 -5.51
C THR A 70 -10.09 -10.04 -5.18
N GLY A 71 -8.92 -10.57 -4.81
CA GLY A 71 -8.75 -11.95 -4.37
C GLY A 71 -9.52 -12.25 -3.10
N VAL A 72 -9.40 -11.39 -2.09
CA VAL A 72 -10.09 -11.53 -0.81
C VAL A 72 -11.61 -11.45 -0.99
N SER A 73 -12.14 -10.46 -1.70
CA SER A 73 -13.59 -10.35 -1.93
C SER A 73 -14.19 -11.56 -2.67
N SER A 74 -13.45 -12.13 -3.63
CA SER A 74 -13.84 -13.38 -4.29
C SER A 74 -13.85 -14.57 -3.32
N GLN A 75 -12.82 -14.67 -2.48
CA GLN A 75 -12.69 -15.76 -1.51
C GLN A 75 -13.68 -15.66 -0.35
N VAL A 76 -14.04 -14.45 0.11
CA VAL A 76 -15.13 -14.24 1.07
C VAL A 76 -16.42 -14.85 0.50
N ARG A 77 -16.77 -14.53 -0.74
CA ARG A 77 -17.96 -15.12 -1.38
C ARG A 77 -17.84 -16.63 -1.53
N GLY A 78 -16.68 -17.15 -1.93
CA GLY A 78 -16.46 -18.60 -2.05
C GLY A 78 -16.58 -19.35 -0.72
N LEU A 79 -16.08 -18.77 0.38
CA LEU A 79 -16.13 -19.40 1.71
C LEU A 79 -17.53 -19.38 2.31
N PHE A 80 -18.27 -18.30 2.08
CA PHE A 80 -19.61 -18.08 2.62
C PHE A 80 -20.75 -18.45 1.65
N GLN A 81 -20.46 -19.00 0.47
CA GLN A 81 -21.48 -19.36 -0.53
C GLN A 81 -22.57 -20.32 -0.01
N ASN A 82 -22.22 -21.16 0.98
CA ASN A 82 -23.13 -22.13 1.59
C ASN A 82 -23.78 -21.64 2.89
N GLN A 83 -23.41 -20.44 3.35
CA GLN A 83 -23.98 -19.81 4.54
C GLN A 83 -25.08 -18.84 4.12
N ARG A 84 -26.13 -18.72 4.95
CA ARG A 84 -27.25 -17.82 4.63
C ARG A 84 -26.89 -16.36 4.81
N ASP A 85 -25.94 -16.08 5.70
CA ASP A 85 -25.45 -14.77 6.08
C ASP A 85 -23.91 -14.79 6.26
N PHE A 86 -23.30 -13.60 6.35
CA PHE A 86 -21.88 -13.46 6.71
C PHE A 86 -21.68 -13.23 8.23
N GLY A 87 -22.72 -13.41 9.05
CA GLY A 87 -22.74 -13.01 10.47
C GLY A 87 -22.81 -11.48 10.69
N THR A 88 -22.51 -11.04 11.92
CA THR A 88 -22.40 -9.61 12.32
C THR A 88 -21.05 -9.28 12.95
N ASP A 89 -20.10 -10.22 12.88
CA ASP A 89 -18.79 -10.14 13.53
C ASP A 89 -17.67 -9.76 12.54
N GLN A 90 -16.50 -9.45 13.11
CA GLN A 90 -15.29 -9.23 12.34
C GLN A 90 -14.78 -10.56 11.76
N LEU A 91 -14.69 -10.61 10.43
CA LEU A 91 -14.30 -11.79 9.66
C LEU A 91 -12.79 -11.86 9.40
N THR A 92 -12.04 -10.80 9.68
CA THR A 92 -10.60 -10.66 9.35
C THR A 92 -9.79 -11.90 9.75
N ALA A 93 -9.89 -12.36 11.00
CA ALA A 93 -9.13 -13.52 11.48
C ALA A 93 -9.53 -14.83 10.78
N ALA A 94 -10.82 -15.03 10.48
CA ALA A 94 -11.29 -16.18 9.73
C ALA A 94 -10.76 -16.18 8.30
N MET A 95 -10.67 -15.00 7.67
CA MET A 95 -10.13 -14.83 6.31
C MET A 95 -8.61 -15.02 6.25
N VAL A 96 -7.88 -14.62 7.28
CA VAL A 96 -6.44 -14.89 7.39
C VAL A 96 -6.20 -16.39 7.58
N LYS A 97 -6.94 -17.04 8.50
CA LYS A 97 -6.80 -18.48 8.78
C LYS A 97 -7.23 -19.39 7.63
N SER A 98 -8.17 -18.95 6.80
CA SER A 98 -8.58 -19.67 5.59
C SER A 98 -7.57 -19.58 4.45
N GLY A 99 -6.51 -18.78 4.60
CA GLY A 99 -5.50 -18.55 3.56
C GLY A 99 -5.96 -17.62 2.45
N ALA A 100 -7.06 -16.89 2.67
CA ALA A 100 -7.62 -16.03 1.64
C ALA A 100 -6.87 -14.72 1.43
N VAL A 101 -6.17 -14.28 2.48
CA VAL A 101 -5.28 -13.14 2.43
C VAL A 101 -3.88 -13.66 2.11
N PRO A 102 -3.19 -13.12 1.08
CA PRO A 102 -1.82 -13.49 0.81
C PRO A 102 -0.92 -13.19 2.02
N SER A 103 0.00 -14.10 2.34
CA SER A 103 0.82 -14.03 3.56
C SER A 103 1.66 -12.76 3.69
N ASN A 104 2.01 -12.10 2.58
CA ASN A 104 2.75 -10.85 2.58
C ASN A 104 1.93 -9.64 3.08
N PHE A 105 0.61 -9.78 3.19
CA PHE A 105 -0.29 -8.79 3.79
C PHE A 105 -0.72 -9.18 5.20
N VAL A 106 -0.28 -10.33 5.74
CA VAL A 106 -0.67 -10.79 7.08
C VAL A 106 0.39 -10.36 8.09
N SER A 107 -0.06 -9.69 9.16
CA SER A 107 0.74 -9.43 10.34
C SER A 107 0.07 -10.06 11.55
N ILE A 108 0.88 -10.66 12.43
CA ILE A 108 0.40 -11.24 13.68
C ILE A 108 0.91 -10.35 14.80
N THR A 109 0.01 -9.59 15.40
CA THR A 109 0.35 -8.66 16.47
C THR A 109 0.02 -9.30 17.82
N PRO A 110 1.00 -9.55 18.70
CA PRO A 110 0.72 -10.01 20.06
C PRO A 110 0.05 -8.89 20.85
N VAL A 111 -1.22 -9.09 21.21
CA VAL A 111 -1.99 -8.15 22.04
C VAL A 111 -1.60 -8.32 23.51
N ASN A 112 -1.37 -9.57 23.92
CA ASN A 112 -0.85 -9.93 25.23
C ASN A 112 -0.10 -11.28 25.14
N PRO A 113 0.56 -11.77 26.20
CA PRO A 113 1.34 -13.01 26.17
C PRO A 113 0.57 -14.28 25.79
N TYR A 114 -0.77 -14.22 25.77
CA TYR A 114 -1.68 -15.34 25.53
C TYR A 114 -2.60 -15.12 24.32
N PHE A 115 -2.57 -13.95 23.69
CA PHE A 115 -3.48 -13.59 22.60
C PHE A 115 -2.78 -12.81 21.49
N THR A 116 -2.96 -13.29 20.26
CA THR A 116 -2.44 -12.67 19.03
C THR A 116 -3.61 -12.30 18.13
N GLU A 117 -3.58 -11.10 17.57
CA GLU A 117 -4.53 -10.66 16.55
C GLU A 117 -3.93 -10.81 15.16
N ASP A 118 -4.70 -11.42 14.27
CA ASP A 118 -4.40 -11.54 12.85
C ASP A 118 -4.88 -10.26 12.15
N GLU A 119 -3.95 -9.47 11.64
CA GLU A 119 -4.21 -8.20 10.97
C GLU A 119 -3.80 -8.26 9.50
N ILE A 120 -4.59 -7.63 8.63
CA ILE A 120 -4.23 -7.43 7.23
C ILE A 120 -3.58 -6.05 7.11
N VAL A 121 -2.27 -6.01 6.86
CA VAL A 121 -1.49 -4.76 6.75
C VAL A 121 -1.24 -4.38 5.31
N LEU A 122 -1.37 -3.09 5.01
CA LEU A 122 -1.14 -2.55 3.67
C LEU A 122 0.33 -2.12 3.51
N PRO A 123 0.91 -2.26 2.30
CA PRO A 123 2.33 -1.97 2.06
C PRO A 123 2.70 -0.47 2.17
N PHE A 124 1.74 0.43 2.02
CA PHE A 124 1.90 1.87 2.27
C PHE A 124 1.53 2.27 3.71
N GLY A 125 1.31 1.29 4.59
CA GLY A 125 0.83 1.46 5.96
C GLY A 125 -0.69 1.50 6.06
N GLY A 126 -1.19 1.28 7.28
CA GLY A 126 -2.61 1.07 7.52
C GLY A 126 -3.00 -0.41 7.44
N ASN A 127 -4.28 -0.67 7.65
CA ASN A 127 -4.79 -2.02 7.80
C ASN A 127 -6.15 -2.19 7.14
N VAL A 128 -6.51 -3.45 6.88
CA VAL A 128 -7.80 -3.83 6.31
C VAL A 128 -8.54 -4.71 7.29
N GLU A 129 -9.80 -4.37 7.52
CA GLU A 129 -10.71 -5.13 8.35
C GLU A 129 -11.89 -5.58 7.49
N ILE A 130 -12.37 -6.79 7.74
CA ILE A 130 -13.51 -7.35 7.00
C ILE A 130 -14.62 -7.60 8.01
N PHE A 131 -15.79 -7.06 7.74
CA PHE A 131 -16.98 -7.21 8.56
C PHE A 131 -18.06 -7.93 7.78
N GLY A 132 -18.66 -8.94 8.39
CA GLY A 132 -19.82 -9.62 7.85
C GLY A 132 -21.10 -8.91 8.23
N GLN A 133 -22.08 -8.91 7.33
CA GLN A 133 -23.47 -8.54 7.60
C GLN A 133 -24.40 -9.60 6.98
N GLU A 134 -25.70 -9.51 7.22
CA GLU A 134 -26.65 -10.54 6.74
C GLU A 134 -26.63 -10.75 5.22
N SER A 135 -26.62 -9.68 4.44
CA SER A 135 -26.75 -9.74 2.97
C SER A 135 -25.54 -9.19 2.19
N TYR A 136 -24.56 -8.63 2.90
CA TYR A 136 -23.37 -8.03 2.33
C TYR A 136 -22.20 -8.18 3.29
N PHE A 137 -20.99 -7.92 2.81
CA PHE A 137 -19.84 -7.75 3.68
C PHE A 137 -19.16 -6.43 3.37
N VAL A 138 -18.40 -5.93 4.34
CA VAL A 138 -17.69 -4.66 4.21
C VAL A 138 -16.20 -4.89 4.36
N MET A 139 -15.44 -4.35 3.41
CA MET A 139 -13.99 -4.25 3.53
C MET A 139 -13.63 -2.82 3.90
N GLN A 140 -13.08 -2.64 5.10
CA GLN A 140 -12.68 -1.36 5.65
C GLN A 140 -11.17 -1.18 5.54
N PHE A 141 -10.75 -0.24 4.71
CA PHE A 141 -9.36 0.21 4.57
C PHE A 141 -9.10 1.37 5.51
N ASN A 142 -8.24 1.17 6.49
CA ASN A 142 -7.85 2.19 7.46
C ASN A 142 -6.55 2.87 7.04
N ARG A 143 -6.47 4.19 7.24
CA ARG A 143 -5.28 5.04 6.98
C ARG A 143 -4.80 5.01 5.53
N LEU A 144 -5.73 4.94 4.58
CA LEU A 144 -5.44 4.93 3.16
C LEU A 144 -4.96 6.34 2.70
N PRO A 145 -3.78 6.47 2.05
CA PRO A 145 -3.29 7.76 1.58
C PRO A 145 -4.13 8.28 0.41
N LYS A 146 -4.15 9.61 0.21
CA LYS A 146 -4.94 10.28 -0.84
C LYS A 146 -4.79 9.64 -2.23
N ALA A 147 -3.55 9.38 -2.64
CA ALA A 147 -3.25 8.81 -3.95
C ALA A 147 -3.81 7.39 -4.13
N ALA A 148 -3.79 6.57 -3.08
CA ALA A 148 -4.39 5.24 -3.09
C ALA A 148 -5.93 5.33 -3.09
N CYS A 149 -6.51 6.25 -2.31
CA CYS A 149 -7.96 6.50 -2.29
C CYS A 149 -8.51 6.81 -3.68
N LEU A 150 -7.91 7.78 -4.38
CA LEU A 150 -8.35 8.19 -5.70
C LEU A 150 -8.23 7.07 -6.76
N ARG A 151 -7.20 6.22 -6.64
CA ARG A 151 -6.95 5.15 -7.62
C ARG A 151 -7.74 3.87 -7.34
N LEU A 152 -8.03 3.58 -6.07
CA LEU A 152 -8.65 2.33 -5.67
C LEU A 152 -10.19 2.41 -5.66
N MET A 153 -10.73 3.58 -5.32
CA MET A 153 -12.14 3.72 -4.94
C MET A 153 -13.08 4.06 -6.10
N SER A 154 -12.58 4.15 -7.33
CA SER A 154 -13.42 4.32 -8.51
C SER A 154 -14.14 3.02 -8.84
N VAL A 155 -15.46 3.09 -9.03
CA VAL A 155 -16.29 1.91 -9.30
C VAL A 155 -17.23 2.22 -10.47
N GLY A 156 -17.20 1.36 -11.48
CA GLY A 156 -18.08 1.40 -12.65
C GLY A 156 -19.52 1.05 -12.30
N ILE A 157 -20.44 1.39 -13.20
CA ILE A 157 -21.89 1.18 -13.01
C ILE A 157 -22.28 -0.30 -12.82
N ASP A 158 -21.43 -1.21 -13.28
CA ASP A 158 -21.56 -2.66 -13.12
C ASP A 158 -21.11 -3.16 -11.74
N GLY A 159 -20.74 -2.26 -10.82
CA GLY A 159 -20.22 -2.62 -9.50
C GLY A 159 -18.83 -3.25 -9.56
N SER A 160 -18.10 -3.07 -10.67
CA SER A 160 -16.71 -3.47 -10.81
C SER A 160 -15.77 -2.28 -10.57
N GLY A 161 -14.69 -2.53 -9.84
CA GLY A 161 -13.67 -1.54 -9.55
C GLY A 161 -12.31 -2.20 -9.41
N SER A 162 -11.28 -1.40 -9.15
CA SER A 162 -9.92 -1.94 -8.97
C SER A 162 -9.79 -2.88 -7.76
N VAL A 163 -10.68 -2.71 -6.78
CA VAL A 163 -10.72 -3.46 -5.51
C VAL A 163 -11.58 -4.73 -5.57
N GLY A 164 -12.27 -4.96 -6.68
CA GLY A 164 -13.08 -6.17 -6.89
C GLY A 164 -14.37 -5.92 -7.66
N THR A 165 -15.25 -6.92 -7.62
CA THR A 165 -16.57 -6.91 -8.28
C THR A 165 -17.69 -7.11 -7.28
N GLY A 166 -18.91 -6.74 -7.65
CA GLY A 166 -20.09 -6.83 -6.79
C GLY A 166 -20.13 -5.76 -5.71
N ILE A 167 -19.48 -4.62 -5.97
CA ILE A 167 -19.50 -3.46 -5.09
C ILE A 167 -20.85 -2.77 -5.25
N THR A 168 -21.54 -2.49 -4.15
CA THR A 168 -22.82 -1.77 -4.16
C THR A 168 -22.63 -0.29 -3.84
N GLY A 169 -21.58 0.04 -3.08
CA GLY A 169 -21.13 1.40 -2.85
C GLY A 169 -20.03 1.46 -1.80
N LEU A 170 -19.68 2.67 -1.38
CA LEU A 170 -18.64 2.88 -0.39
C LEU A 170 -18.92 4.10 0.48
N SER A 171 -18.27 4.16 1.63
CA SER A 171 -18.19 5.34 2.47
C SER A 171 -16.75 5.69 2.78
N ILE A 172 -16.42 6.98 2.70
CA ILE A 172 -15.11 7.53 3.04
C ILE A 172 -15.29 8.40 4.29
N ARG A 173 -14.64 7.99 5.38
CA ARG A 173 -14.54 8.79 6.60
C ARG A 173 -13.18 9.46 6.67
N THR A 174 -13.20 10.76 6.95
CA THR A 174 -12.02 11.60 7.11
C THR A 174 -12.15 12.40 8.41
N GLN A 175 -11.13 13.19 8.74
CA GLN A 175 -11.21 14.10 9.90
C GLN A 175 -12.21 15.24 9.68
N ASP A 176 -12.48 15.59 8.41
CA ASP A 176 -13.31 16.75 8.04
C ASP A 176 -14.78 16.38 7.81
N GLY A 177 -15.12 15.09 7.83
CA GLY A 177 -16.48 14.60 7.58
C GLY A 177 -16.52 13.21 6.96
N SER A 178 -17.73 12.78 6.62
CA SER A 178 -18.02 11.49 5.99
C SER A 178 -18.70 11.69 4.64
N PHE A 179 -18.29 10.90 3.66
CA PHE A 179 -18.88 10.79 2.33
C PHE A 179 -19.40 9.38 2.15
N GLY A 180 -20.58 9.21 1.55
CA GLY A 180 -21.16 7.91 1.24
C GLY A 180 -21.88 7.97 -0.09
N GLN A 181 -21.66 6.99 -0.95
CA GLN A 181 -22.26 6.96 -2.28
C GLN A 181 -22.43 5.51 -2.77
N ALA A 182 -23.61 5.26 -3.35
CA ALA A 182 -23.90 4.04 -4.10
C ALA A 182 -23.19 4.09 -5.46
N VAL A 183 -22.91 2.92 -6.03
CA VAL A 183 -22.40 2.80 -7.40
C VAL A 183 -23.31 3.50 -8.42
N PRO A 184 -22.77 4.20 -9.44
CA PRO A 184 -21.35 4.36 -9.77
C PRO A 184 -20.64 5.43 -8.94
N ILE A 185 -19.33 5.25 -8.78
CA ILE A 185 -18.45 6.18 -8.06
C ILE A 185 -17.38 6.68 -9.03
N SER A 186 -17.49 7.96 -9.38
CA SER A 186 -16.62 8.61 -10.37
C SER A 186 -15.41 9.28 -9.72
N ALA A 187 -14.38 9.60 -10.53
CA ALA A 187 -13.22 10.34 -10.05
C ALA A 187 -13.56 11.75 -9.53
N SER A 188 -14.63 12.38 -10.05
CA SER A 188 -15.12 13.68 -9.56
C SER A 188 -15.68 13.58 -8.14
N ASP A 189 -16.38 12.50 -7.83
CA ASP A 189 -16.95 12.26 -6.49
C ASP A 189 -15.82 12.09 -5.46
N LEU A 190 -14.78 11.33 -5.85
CA LEU A 190 -13.61 11.07 -5.01
C LEU A 190 -12.70 12.30 -4.84
N GLY A 191 -12.69 13.23 -5.79
CA GLY A 191 -11.83 14.42 -5.77
C GLY A 191 -12.05 15.30 -4.53
N GLY A 192 -13.30 15.40 -4.06
CA GLY A 192 -13.65 16.10 -2.83
C GLY A 192 -13.56 15.24 -1.56
N ALA A 193 -13.86 13.94 -1.69
CA ALA A 193 -13.98 13.01 -0.58
C ALA A 193 -12.63 12.47 -0.07
N CYS A 194 -11.66 12.20 -0.95
CA CYS A 194 -10.35 11.67 -0.56
C CYS A 194 -9.42 12.77 -0.01
N LYS A 195 -9.02 12.62 1.25
CA LYS A 195 -8.05 13.46 1.99
C LYS A 195 -6.73 12.72 2.21
N ASP A 196 -5.83 13.25 3.05
CA ASP A 196 -4.51 12.66 3.29
C ASP A 196 -4.57 11.32 4.03
N ARG A 197 -5.55 11.14 4.93
CA ARG A 197 -5.79 9.90 5.66
C ARG A 197 -7.25 9.56 5.64
N ASN A 198 -7.57 8.50 4.90
CA ASN A 198 -8.94 8.06 4.69
C ASN A 198 -9.16 6.75 5.42
N GLN A 199 -10.33 6.60 6.02
CA GLN A 199 -10.91 5.31 6.29
C GLN A 199 -11.98 5.06 5.22
N VAL A 200 -11.82 4.03 4.42
CA VAL A 200 -12.75 3.72 3.34
C VAL A 200 -13.40 2.37 3.58
N SER A 201 -14.71 2.34 3.66
CA SER A 201 -15.48 1.12 3.87
C SER A 201 -16.26 0.81 2.60
N ILE A 202 -15.96 -0.32 1.98
CA ILE A 202 -16.51 -0.74 0.69
C ILE A 202 -17.51 -1.86 0.93
N GLN A 203 -18.73 -1.69 0.45
CA GLN A 203 -19.79 -2.67 0.58
C GLN A 203 -19.79 -3.59 -0.64
N PHE A 204 -19.72 -4.89 -0.40
CA PHE A 204 -19.81 -5.92 -1.42
C PHE A 204 -21.09 -6.74 -1.23
N SER A 205 -21.90 -6.84 -2.28
CA SER A 205 -23.05 -7.75 -2.30
C SER A 205 -22.58 -9.20 -2.35
N ARG A 206 -23.34 -10.08 -1.69
CA ARG A 206 -23.19 -11.53 -1.79
C ARG A 206 -23.28 -12.02 -3.24
N ASP A 207 -24.30 -11.56 -3.97
CA ASP A 207 -24.71 -12.13 -5.24
C ASP A 207 -24.20 -11.31 -6.46
N GLY A 208 -23.30 -10.35 -6.23
CA GLY A 208 -22.75 -9.49 -7.30
C GLY A 208 -23.69 -8.38 -7.78
N GLY A 209 -24.91 -8.31 -7.24
CA GLY A 209 -25.85 -7.20 -7.37
C GLY A 209 -26.58 -7.01 -6.03
N GLY A 210 -26.80 -5.78 -5.60
CA GLY A 210 -27.43 -5.49 -4.31
C GLY A 210 -27.69 -4.00 -4.12
N GLU A 211 -28.66 -3.68 -3.26
CA GLU A 211 -28.92 -2.30 -2.86
C GLU A 211 -27.78 -1.81 -1.96
N TYR A 212 -27.30 -0.60 -2.23
CA TYR A 212 -26.35 0.04 -1.34
C TYR A 212 -27.04 0.43 -0.04
N VAL A 213 -26.51 -0.08 1.07
CA VAL A 213 -26.94 0.37 2.40
C VAL A 213 -25.91 1.36 2.87
N MET A 214 -26.33 2.62 2.99
CA MET A 214 -25.51 3.67 3.58
C MET A 214 -24.96 3.17 4.91
N LEU A 215 -23.64 3.05 4.96
CA LEU A 215 -22.93 2.60 6.14
C LEU A 215 -23.02 3.74 7.18
N GLY A 216 -24.09 3.72 7.98
CA GLY A 216 -24.14 4.53 9.19
C GLY A 216 -22.96 4.10 10.06
N ASN A 217 -22.02 5.03 10.33
CA ASN A 217 -20.79 4.84 11.10
C ASN A 217 -20.57 3.39 11.53
N ILE A 218 -19.91 2.58 10.71
CA ILE A 218 -19.49 1.25 11.14
C ILE A 218 -18.51 1.47 12.29
N GLY A 219 -19.03 1.44 13.51
CA GLY A 219 -18.35 1.38 14.80
C GLY A 219 -17.22 2.41 15.02
N THR A 220 -17.34 3.33 15.98
CA THR A 220 -17.01 2.98 17.38
C THR A 220 -16.62 1.52 17.54
N GLN A 221 -15.32 1.29 17.79
CA GLN A 221 -14.79 0.13 18.50
C GLN A 221 -15.90 -0.53 19.33
N PRO A 222 -16.09 -1.86 19.27
CA PRO A 222 -16.88 -2.52 20.30
C PRO A 222 -16.26 -2.10 21.64
N ALA A 223 -17.03 -1.36 22.43
CA ALA A 223 -16.65 -1.06 23.81
C ALA A 223 -16.57 -2.41 24.51
N SER A 224 -15.35 -2.87 24.75
CA SER A 224 -15.05 -3.78 25.84
C SER A 224 -14.95 -2.99 27.14
#